data_AF-R0KYT5-F1
#
_entry.id   AF-R0KYT5-F1
#
_cell.length_a   1.000
_cell.length_b   1.000
_cell.length_c   1.000
_cell.angle_alpha   90.00
_cell.angle_beta   90.00
_cell.angle_gamma   90.00
#
_symmetry.space_group_name_H-M   'P 1'
#
loop_
_entity.id
_entity.type
_entity.pdbx_description
1 polymer ?
#
loop_
_entity_poly.entity_id
_entity_poly.type
_entity_poly.pdbx_seq_one_letter_code
_entity_poly.pdbx_strand_id
1 'polypeptide(L)'
;MQKNLKNLPTENMKDCFKYLTDGNRIRFVDGRYIFCEKKNKIKVLNIYLPEMKYDVRISVMSEIKQMGRMSNAKVDLIRHRDRISYNDGVFNYDFTTVTNENNITYEVEVEVDDPNYSIDKFINGIQELNVYRDV
;
A
#
# COMPACT_ATOMS: atom_id res chain seq x y z
N MET A 1 1.75 21.15 -14.82
CA MET A 1 0.63 20.71 -15.67
C MET A 1 -0.27 19.85 -14.80
N GLN A 2 -1.48 20.29 -14.45
CA GLN A 2 -2.43 19.47 -13.67
C GLN A 2 -2.99 18.38 -14.59
N LYS A 3 -2.63 17.11 -14.34
CA LYS A 3 -3.28 15.97 -15.02
C LYS A 3 -4.69 15.80 -14.43
N ASN A 4 -5.70 15.68 -15.29
CA ASN A 4 -7.07 15.40 -14.87
C ASN A 4 -7.21 13.88 -14.65
N LEU A 5 -7.38 13.47 -13.39
CA LEU A 5 -7.49 12.05 -13.01
C LEU A 5 -8.63 11.31 -13.73
N LYS A 6 -9.69 12.03 -14.15
CA LYS A 6 -10.83 11.43 -14.87
C LYS A 6 -10.48 10.81 -16.22
N ASN A 7 -9.34 11.17 -16.80
CA ASN A 7 -8.89 10.67 -18.10
C ASN A 7 -7.83 9.57 -17.98
N LEU A 8 -7.47 9.17 -16.76
CA LEU A 8 -6.52 8.09 -16.54
C LEU A 8 -7.21 6.72 -16.60
N PRO A 9 -6.50 5.67 -17.07
CA PRO A 9 -6.92 4.30 -16.87
C PRO A 9 -7.37 4.09 -15.42
N THR A 10 -8.60 3.61 -15.26
CA THR A 10 -9.24 3.42 -13.96
C THR A 10 -9.58 1.95 -13.76
N GLU A 11 -9.22 1.40 -12.62
CA GLU A 11 -9.60 0.04 -12.21
C GLU A 11 -10.43 0.10 -10.92
N ASN A 12 -11.52 -0.67 -10.91
CA ASN A 12 -12.34 -0.86 -9.71
C ASN A 12 -12.18 -2.30 -9.24
N MET A 13 -11.88 -2.47 -7.96
CA MET A 13 -11.53 -3.77 -7.42
C MET A 13 -12.10 -3.98 -6.03
N LYS A 14 -12.71 -5.15 -5.83
CA LYS A 14 -13.17 -5.61 -4.52
C LYS A 14 -12.38 -6.83 -4.12
N ASP A 15 -11.74 -6.77 -2.96
CA ASP A 15 -10.96 -7.89 -2.43
C ASP A 15 -11.09 -8.02 -0.92
N CYS A 16 -10.58 -9.15 -0.42
CA CYS A 16 -10.53 -9.45 0.99
C CYS A 16 -9.13 -9.93 1.35
N PHE A 17 -8.54 -9.32 2.37
CA PHE A 17 -7.30 -9.77 2.98
C PHE A 17 -7.58 -10.40 4.33
N LYS A 18 -7.08 -11.62 4.53
CA LYS A 18 -7.00 -12.27 5.85
C LYS A 18 -5.56 -12.21 6.33
N TYR A 19 -5.34 -11.55 7.46
CA TYR A 19 -4.04 -11.49 8.13
C TYR A 19 -3.97 -12.58 9.16
N LEU A 20 -2.85 -13.29 9.19
CA LEU A 20 -2.64 -14.46 10.01
C LEU A 20 -1.66 -14.13 11.13
N THR A 21 -1.75 -14.86 12.24
CA THR A 21 -0.91 -14.65 13.43
C THR A 21 0.59 -14.88 13.20
N ASP A 22 0.98 -15.52 12.09
CA ASP A 22 2.39 -15.74 11.70
C ASP A 22 2.97 -14.60 10.82
N GLY A 23 2.18 -13.55 10.60
CA GLY A 23 2.51 -12.38 9.80
C GLY A 23 2.24 -12.53 8.30
N ASN A 24 1.66 -13.66 7.87
CA ASN A 24 1.21 -13.81 6.48
C ASN A 24 -0.12 -13.09 6.24
N ARG A 25 -0.33 -12.66 4.99
CA ARG A 25 -1.63 -12.19 4.51
C ARG A 25 -2.06 -12.99 3.30
N ILE A 26 -3.34 -13.36 3.25
CA ILE A 26 -3.95 -14.08 2.13
C ILE A 26 -4.95 -13.16 1.46
N ARG A 27 -4.85 -13.04 0.12
CA ARG A 27 -5.78 -12.26 -0.68
C ARG A 27 -6.82 -13.15 -1.35
N PHE A 28 -8.07 -12.70 -1.29
CA PHE A 28 -9.20 -13.28 -2.00
C PHE A 28 -9.88 -12.22 -2.88
N VAL A 29 -10.30 -12.63 -4.07
CA VAL A 29 -11.14 -11.83 -4.98
C VAL A 29 -12.34 -12.69 -5.33
N ASP A 30 -13.55 -12.17 -5.15
CA ASP A 30 -14.81 -12.89 -5.35
C ASP A 30 -14.84 -14.26 -4.64
N GLY A 31 -14.30 -14.31 -3.42
CA GLY A 31 -14.20 -15.53 -2.60
C GLY A 31 -13.14 -16.53 -3.05
N ARG A 32 -12.42 -16.28 -4.14
CA ARG A 32 -11.37 -17.17 -4.66
C ARG A 32 -10.01 -16.76 -4.13
N TYR A 33 -9.21 -17.74 -3.72
CA TYR A 33 -7.82 -17.54 -3.32
C TYR A 33 -6.99 -17.00 -4.50
N ILE A 34 -6.20 -15.96 -4.26
CA ILE A 34 -5.28 -15.39 -5.26
C ILE A 34 -3.84 -15.68 -4.87
N PHE A 35 -3.42 -15.27 -3.67
CA PHE A 35 -2.06 -15.50 -3.19
C PHE A 35 -1.97 -15.46 -1.65
N CYS A 36 -0.82 -15.93 -1.15
CA CYS A 36 -0.36 -15.71 0.22
C CYS A 36 1.02 -15.05 0.17
N GLU A 37 1.25 -14.04 0.98
CA GLU A 37 2.52 -13.34 1.05
C GLU A 37 2.81 -12.79 2.43
N LYS A 38 4.07 -12.43 2.66
CA LYS A 38 4.53 -11.74 3.84
C LYS A 38 5.03 -10.35 3.47
N LYS A 39 4.41 -9.32 4.04
CA LYS A 39 4.78 -7.92 3.85
C LYS A 39 5.73 -7.50 4.97
N ASN A 40 6.98 -7.19 4.64
CA ASN A 40 7.98 -6.73 5.60
C ASN A 40 8.30 -5.25 5.38
N LYS A 41 8.38 -4.52 6.48
CA LYS A 41 8.74 -3.10 6.47
C LYS A 41 10.25 -2.94 6.35
N ILE A 42 10.70 -2.22 5.32
CA ILE A 42 12.11 -1.89 5.10
C ILE A 42 12.43 -0.53 5.73
N LYS A 43 11.67 0.50 5.33
CA LYS A 43 11.89 1.88 5.79
C LYS A 43 10.57 2.63 5.85
N VAL A 44 10.45 3.52 6.83
CA VAL A 44 9.31 4.45 6.93
C VAL A 44 9.86 5.84 7.23
N LEU A 45 9.31 6.83 6.54
CA LEU A 45 9.49 8.25 6.81
C LEU A 45 8.11 8.87 7.07
N ASN A 46 7.97 9.54 8.20
CA ASN A 46 6.77 10.34 8.49
C ASN A 46 7.12 11.80 8.21
N ILE A 47 6.29 12.47 7.42
CA ILE A 47 6.42 13.87 7.05
C ILE A 47 5.25 14.60 7.70
N TYR A 48 5.58 15.38 8.73
CA TYR A 48 4.63 16.27 9.39
C TYR A 48 4.38 17.50 8.51
N LEU A 49 3.10 17.83 8.28
CA LEU A 49 2.68 18.94 7.42
C LEU A 49 1.71 19.86 8.19
N PRO A 50 2.21 20.82 8.98
CA PRO A 50 1.40 21.59 9.92
C PRO A 50 0.27 22.42 9.28
N GLU A 51 0.45 22.83 8.04
CA GLU A 51 -0.54 23.64 7.30
C GLU A 51 -1.55 22.78 6.52
N MET A 52 -1.41 21.45 6.53
CA MET A 52 -2.24 20.52 5.79
C MET A 52 -3.18 19.74 6.73
N LYS A 53 -4.29 19.25 6.18
CA LYS A 53 -5.25 18.43 6.95
C LYS A 53 -4.73 17.03 7.28
N TYR A 54 -3.73 16.56 6.54
CA TYR A 54 -3.18 15.22 6.66
C TYR A 54 -1.65 15.29 6.62
N ASP A 55 -1.02 14.54 7.53
CA ASP A 55 0.39 14.19 7.43
C ASP A 55 0.60 13.12 6.36
N VAL A 56 1.84 13.00 5.88
CA VAL A 56 2.20 12.00 4.87
C VAL A 56 3.15 10.98 5.48
N ARG A 57 2.90 9.70 5.19
CA ARG A 57 3.83 8.61 5.47
C ARG A 57 4.32 8.01 4.16
N ILE A 58 5.63 8.01 3.98
CA ILE A 58 6.30 7.25 2.92
C ILE A 58 6.76 5.93 3.51
N SER A 59 6.34 4.81 2.93
CA SER A 59 6.75 3.47 3.35
C SER A 59 7.35 2.65 2.22
N VAL A 60 8.55 2.13 2.47
CA VAL A 60 9.22 1.14 1.62
C VAL A 60 9.02 -0.23 2.24
N MET A 61 8.41 -1.14 1.49
CA MET A 61 8.01 -2.47 1.95
C MET A 61 8.54 -3.52 0.96
N SER A 62 8.86 -4.71 1.44
CA SER A 62 9.01 -5.89 0.59
C SER A 62 7.78 -6.78 0.73
N GLU A 63 7.33 -7.33 -0.39
CA GLU A 63 6.20 -8.27 -0.44
C GLU A 63 6.70 -9.59 -1.01
N ILE A 64 6.80 -10.60 -0.15
CA ILE A 64 7.42 -11.90 -0.50
C ILE A 64 6.32 -12.95 -0.56
N LYS A 65 6.04 -13.46 -1.77
CA LYS A 65 5.11 -14.57 -1.97
C LYS A 65 5.53 -15.78 -1.14
N GLN A 66 4.59 -16.33 -0.40
CA GLN A 66 4.80 -17.53 0.40
C GLN A 66 4.25 -18.73 -0.35
N MET A 67 4.93 -19.88 -0.23
CA MET A 67 4.38 -21.13 -0.73
C MET A 67 3.07 -21.43 -0.01
N GLY A 68 2.01 -21.69 -0.77
CA GLY A 68 0.63 -21.84 -0.32
C GLY A 68 0.33 -23.08 0.52
N ARG A 69 1.25 -23.54 1.37
CA ARG A 69 0.84 -24.37 2.50
C ARG A 69 0.04 -23.44 3.41
N MET A 70 -1.28 -23.56 3.36
CA MET A 70 -2.18 -22.93 4.31
C MET A 70 -1.60 -23.14 5.70
N SER A 71 -1.06 -22.07 6.28
CA SER A 71 -0.53 -22.13 7.63
C SER A 71 -1.68 -22.54 8.55
N ASN A 72 -1.40 -23.40 9.54
CA ASN A 72 -2.33 -23.64 10.65
C ASN A 72 -2.47 -22.40 11.57
N ALA A 73 -1.87 -21.27 11.19
CA ALA A 73 -2.00 -19.99 11.88
C ALA A 73 -3.47 -19.54 11.88
N LYS A 74 -3.86 -18.91 12.98
CA LYS A 74 -5.21 -18.37 13.13
C LYS A 74 -5.33 -17.07 12.35
N VAL A 75 -6.56 -16.76 11.95
CA VAL A 75 -6.88 -15.43 11.39
C VAL A 75 -6.92 -14.44 12.54
N ASP A 76 -6.12 -13.39 12.43
CA ASP A 76 -6.02 -12.28 13.39
C ASP A 76 -6.93 -11.10 12.97
N LEU A 77 -6.96 -10.81 11.68
CA LEU A 77 -7.68 -9.66 11.13
C LEU A 77 -8.24 -9.98 9.74
N ILE A 78 -9.44 -9.47 9.44
CA ILE A 78 -10.02 -9.54 8.09
C ILE A 78 -10.32 -8.13 7.60
N ARG A 79 -9.80 -7.77 6.43
CA ARG A 79 -10.06 -6.49 5.79
C ARG A 79 -10.78 -6.73 4.47
N HIS A 80 -11.98 -6.20 4.34
CA HIS A 80 -12.70 -6.08 3.07
C HIS A 80 -12.37 -4.73 2.45
N ARG A 81 -11.98 -4.71 1.18
CA ARG A 81 -11.57 -3.48 0.52
C ARG A 81 -12.37 -3.28 -0.76
N ASP A 82 -12.79 -2.04 -0.96
CA ASP A 82 -13.36 -1.53 -2.20
C ASP A 82 -12.45 -0.40 -2.68
N ARG A 83 -11.79 -0.61 -3.82
CA ARG A 83 -10.70 0.24 -4.29
C ARG A 83 -10.98 0.77 -5.69
N ILE A 84 -10.71 2.06 -5.85
CA ILE A 84 -10.63 2.74 -7.14
C ILE A 84 -9.18 3.17 -7.34
N SER A 85 -8.55 2.69 -8.42
CA SER A 85 -7.16 2.97 -8.75
C SER A 85 -7.08 3.76 -10.06
N TYR A 86 -6.28 4.82 -10.07
CA TYR A 86 -5.93 5.57 -11.28
C TYR A 86 -4.43 5.42 -11.56
N ASN A 87 -4.07 5.03 -12.79
CA ASN A 87 -2.67 4.89 -13.20
C ASN A 87 -2.29 5.99 -14.20
N ASP A 88 -1.18 6.69 -13.97
CA ASP A 88 -0.69 7.73 -14.89
C ASP A 88 0.58 7.36 -15.68
N GLY A 89 0.94 6.07 -15.63
CA GLY A 89 2.12 5.45 -16.23
C GLY A 89 3.31 5.34 -15.29
N VAL A 90 3.36 6.13 -14.21
CA VAL A 90 4.46 6.10 -13.23
C VAL A 90 3.94 5.91 -11.81
N PHE A 91 2.77 6.46 -11.51
CA PHE A 91 2.15 6.36 -10.21
C PHE A 91 0.77 5.71 -10.31
N ASN A 92 0.46 4.92 -9.28
CA ASN A 92 -0.89 4.47 -8.97
C ASN A 92 -1.45 5.33 -7.83
N TYR A 93 -2.63 5.89 -8.05
CA TYR A 93 -3.39 6.63 -7.06
C TYR A 93 -4.56 5.76 -6.59
N ASP A 94 -4.45 5.23 -5.38
CA ASP A 94 -5.39 4.27 -4.82
C ASP A 94 -6.29 4.95 -3.79
N PHE A 95 -7.60 4.91 -4.05
CA PHE A 95 -8.64 5.35 -3.11
C PHE A 95 -9.37 4.11 -2.61
N THR A 96 -9.14 3.74 -1.35
CA THR A 96 -9.63 2.47 -0.80
C THR A 96 -10.56 2.73 0.38
N THR A 97 -11.77 2.18 0.32
CA THR A 97 -12.62 2.01 1.50
C THR A 97 -12.36 0.63 2.10
N VAL A 98 -12.04 0.60 3.39
CA VAL A 98 -11.70 -0.61 4.11
C VAL A 98 -12.71 -0.83 5.21
N THR A 99 -13.34 -1.99 5.20
CA THR A 99 -14.22 -2.44 6.27
C THR A 99 -13.55 -3.59 7.02
N ASN A 100 -13.42 -3.44 8.33
CA ASN A 100 -12.96 -4.48 9.23
C ASN A 100 -13.91 -4.56 10.42
N GLU A 101 -14.62 -5.67 10.53
CA GLU A 101 -15.69 -5.87 11.52
C GLU A 101 -16.70 -4.70 11.48
N ASN A 102 -16.68 -3.83 12.49
CA ASN A 102 -17.56 -2.67 12.63
C ASN A 102 -16.87 -1.33 12.33
N ASN A 103 -15.61 -1.34 11.90
CA ASN A 103 -14.84 -0.15 11.59
C ASN A 103 -14.73 0.07 10.09
N ILE A 104 -14.89 1.32 9.66
CA ILE A 104 -14.66 1.76 8.29
C ILE A 104 -13.47 2.73 8.30
N THR A 105 -12.53 2.52 7.39
CA THR A 105 -11.39 3.40 7.16
C THR A 105 -11.34 3.80 5.70
N TYR A 106 -11.03 5.06 5.45
CA TYR A 106 -10.80 5.59 4.10
C TYR A 106 -9.30 5.83 3.93
N GLU A 107 -8.69 5.17 2.96
CA GLU A 107 -7.27 5.22 2.67
C GLU A 107 -7.03 5.89 1.31
N VAL A 108 -6.04 6.77 1.26
CA VAL A 108 -5.55 7.39 0.04
C VAL A 108 -4.06 7.11 -0.05
N GLU A 109 -3.65 6.37 -1.08
CA GLU A 109 -2.28 5.91 -1.28
C GLU A 109 -1.77 6.35 -2.66
N VAL A 110 -0.47 6.66 -2.74
CA VAL A 110 0.22 6.88 -4.01
C VAL A 110 1.40 5.92 -4.05
N GLU A 111 1.40 5.03 -5.02
CA GLU A 111 2.42 4.00 -5.19
C GLU A 111 3.20 4.26 -6.48
N VAL A 112 4.50 3.99 -6.46
CA VAL A 112 5.34 4.03 -7.67
C VAL A 112 5.18 2.72 -8.41
N ASP A 113 4.83 2.79 -9.68
CA ASP A 113 4.62 1.67 -10.59
C ASP A 113 5.55 1.77 -11.81
N ASP A 114 6.83 2.04 -11.54
CA ASP A 114 7.90 2.04 -12.54
C ASP A 114 8.84 0.86 -12.28
N PRO A 115 8.95 -0.12 -13.20
CA PRO A 115 9.84 -1.26 -13.04
C PRO A 115 11.34 -0.87 -13.03
N ASN A 116 11.69 0.33 -13.51
CA ASN A 116 13.05 0.85 -13.48
C ASN A 116 13.36 1.64 -12.20
N TYR A 117 12.40 1.71 -11.27
CA TYR A 117 12.56 2.42 -10.03
C TYR A 117 13.61 1.77 -9.13
N SER A 118 14.61 2.54 -8.73
CA SER A 118 15.65 2.08 -7.80
C SER A 118 15.30 2.46 -6.38
N ILE A 119 14.95 1.46 -5.57
CA ILE A 119 14.71 1.61 -4.13
C ILE A 119 15.93 2.22 -3.44
N ASP A 120 17.14 1.80 -3.81
CA ASP A 120 18.37 2.34 -3.23
C ASP A 120 18.54 3.84 -3.53
N LYS A 121 18.30 4.26 -4.77
CA LYS A 121 18.33 5.70 -5.13
C LYS A 121 17.29 6.49 -4.33
N PHE A 122 16.10 5.94 -4.12
CA PHE A 122 15.07 6.60 -3.32
C PHE A 122 15.46 6.72 -1.86
N ILE A 123 15.96 5.64 -1.26
CA ILE A 123 16.41 5.64 0.13
C ILE A 123 17.55 6.65 0.32
N ASN A 124 18.52 6.68 -0.59
CA ASN A 124 19.62 7.65 -0.55
C ASN A 124 19.11 9.09 -0.71
N GLY A 125 18.20 9.34 -1.66
CA GLY A 125 17.59 10.66 -1.83
C GLY A 125 16.79 11.12 -0.61
N ILE A 126 16.07 10.22 0.06
CA ILE A 126 15.40 10.52 1.34
C ILE A 126 16.41 10.88 2.43
N GLN A 127 17.55 10.17 2.50
CA GLN A 127 18.58 10.48 3.50
C GLN A 127 19.14 11.87 3.25
N GLU A 128 19.49 12.20 2.01
CA GLU A 128 19.97 13.54 1.63
C GLU A 128 18.96 14.64 2.01
N LEU A 129 17.67 14.45 1.73
CA LEU A 129 16.62 15.40 2.11
C LEU A 129 16.49 15.60 3.62
N ASN A 130 16.81 14.60 4.44
CA ASN A 130 16.80 14.73 5.90
C ASN A 130 18.08 15.40 6.44
N VAL A 131 19.21 15.36 5.74
CA VAL A 131 20.44 16.07 6.15
C VAL A 131 20.26 17.59 6.03
N TYR A 132 19.44 18.07 5.09
CA TYR A 132 19.21 19.51 4.89
C TYR A 132 18.16 20.14 5.83
N ARG A 133 17.63 19.41 6.82
CA ARG A 133 16.67 19.96 7.79
C ARG A 133 17.29 20.45 9.12
N ASP A 134 18.60 20.27 9.30
CA ASP A 134 19.34 20.69 10.51
C ASP A 134 20.33 21.87 10.24
N VAL A 135 20.03 22.76 9.27
CA VAL A 135 20.76 24.03 9.07
C VAL A 135 19.82 25.21 9.18
#